data_AF-A0AAP0PEA5-F1
#
_entry.id   AF-A0AAP0PEA5-F1
#
_cell.length_a   1.000
_cell.length_b   1.000
_cell.length_c   1.000
_cell.angle_alpha   90.00
_cell.angle_beta   90.00
_cell.angle_gamma   90.00
#
_symmetry.space_group_name_H-M   'P 1'
#
loop_
_entity.id
_entity.type
_entity.pdbx_description
1 polymer ?
#
loop_
_entity_poly.entity_id
_entity_poly.type
_entity_poly.pdbx_seq_one_letter_code
_entity_poly.pdbx_strand_id
1 'polypeptide(L)'
;MKSLVLVNAKLCLKLEERDEELCICIVTVMDWRILWCGSGKFEGSFSHGFTYSGILYHVFVALEAIKIYKERNIIEQVKSISPILQDGIKAFSNSPIIGEFCDLGLVVGVSLQTINHVVIYFHQSG
;
A
#
# COMPACT_ATOMS: atom_id res chain seq x y z
N MET A 1 -6.13 -12.68 16.44
CA MET A 1 -5.36 -12.65 15.17
C MET A 1 -5.25 -11.22 14.72
N LYS A 2 -4.04 -10.66 14.65
CA LYS A 2 -3.81 -9.26 14.25
C LYS A 2 -4.12 -9.14 12.75
N SER A 3 -5.26 -8.55 12.42
CA SER A 3 -5.64 -8.20 11.05
C SER A 3 -4.80 -7.01 10.59
N LEU A 4 -3.78 -7.28 9.78
CA LEU A 4 -3.05 -6.27 9.03
C LEU A 4 -3.98 -5.78 7.91
N VAL A 5 -4.56 -4.59 8.07
CA VAL A 5 -5.34 -3.93 7.02
C VAL A 5 -4.35 -3.17 6.15
N LEU A 6 -4.07 -3.69 4.96
CA LEU A 6 -3.40 -2.94 3.90
C LEU A 6 -4.41 -1.93 3.34
N VAL A 7 -4.49 -0.75 3.94
CA VAL A 7 -5.20 0.39 3.36
C VAL A 7 -4.26 1.06 2.38
N ASN A 8 -4.63 1.00 1.10
CA ASN A 8 -4.04 1.75 -0.01
C ASN A 8 -2.70 1.22 -0.58
N ALA A 9 -2.78 0.27 -1.52
CA ALA A 9 -1.70 0.01 -2.46
C ALA A 9 -2.02 0.75 -3.76
N LYS A 10 -1.46 1.95 -3.94
CA LYS A 10 -1.52 2.68 -5.21
C LYS A 10 -0.48 2.08 -6.15
N LEU A 11 -0.92 1.29 -7.13
CA LEU A 11 -0.04 0.78 -8.17
C LEU A 11 0.08 1.84 -9.27
N CYS A 12 1.13 2.65 -9.21
CA CYS A 12 1.44 3.65 -10.24
C CYS A 12 2.40 3.02 -11.26
N LEU A 13 1.86 2.48 -12.35
CA LEU A 13 2.68 1.96 -13.44
C LEU A 13 2.76 3.00 -14.54
N LYS A 14 3.98 3.54 -14.74
CA LYS A 14 4.29 4.46 -15.83
C LYS A 14 4.43 3.64 -17.13
N LEU A 15 3.31 3.32 -17.76
CA LEU A 15 3.30 2.91 -19.16
C LEU A 15 3.36 4.20 -19.98
N GLU A 16 4.31 4.27 -20.93
CA GLU A 16 4.55 5.38 -21.88
C GLU A 16 3.49 6.50 -21.82
N GLU A 17 3.87 7.64 -21.21
CA GLU A 17 3.12 8.91 -21.16
C GLU A 17 1.73 8.99 -20.48
N ARG A 18 1.23 7.97 -19.78
CA ARG A 18 -0.02 8.13 -18.99
C ARG A 18 0.11 7.75 -17.52
N ASP A 19 -0.16 8.74 -16.66
CA ASP A 19 -0.39 8.53 -15.23
C ASP A 19 -1.83 8.02 -15.03
N GLU A 20 -2.04 6.71 -15.13
CA GLU A 20 -3.33 6.10 -14.79
C GLU A 20 -3.31 5.48 -13.40
N GLU A 21 -4.38 5.69 -12.64
CA GLU A 21 -4.52 5.25 -11.25
C GLU A 21 -5.54 4.11 -11.15
N LEU A 22 -5.11 3.00 -10.54
CA LEU A 22 -6.00 1.92 -10.13
C LEU A 22 -6.11 1.85 -8.61
N CYS A 23 -7.34 1.94 -8.12
CA CYS A 23 -7.71 1.67 -6.73
C CYS A 23 -8.73 0.55 -6.68
N ILE A 24 -8.56 -0.39 -5.74
CA ILE A 24 -9.49 -1.50 -5.50
C ILE A 24 -9.93 -1.45 -4.05
N CYS A 25 -11.26 -1.53 -3.83
CA CYS A 25 -11.85 -1.75 -2.52
C CYS A 25 -12.14 -3.24 -2.34
N ILE A 26 -11.40 -3.91 -1.46
CA ILE A 26 -11.64 -5.32 -1.11
C ILE A 26 -12.66 -5.35 0.03
N VAL A 27 -13.82 -5.94 -0.20
CA VAL A 27 -14.91 -6.05 0.79
C VAL A 27 -14.87 -7.44 1.40
N THR A 28 -15.02 -7.53 2.73
CA THR A 28 -15.05 -8.82 3.42
C THR A 28 -16.39 -9.53 3.21
N VAL A 29 -16.42 -10.85 3.44
CA VAL A 29 -17.65 -11.66 3.26
C VAL A 29 -18.80 -11.21 4.18
N MET A 30 -18.47 -10.75 5.40
CA MET A 30 -19.47 -10.26 6.36
C MET A 30 -20.08 -8.95 5.89
N ASP A 31 -19.24 -8.01 5.44
CA ASP A 31 -19.66 -6.70 4.94
C ASP A 31 -20.48 -6.85 3.65
N TRP A 32 -20.04 -7.74 2.75
CA TRP A 32 -20.78 -8.05 1.53
C TRP A 32 -22.18 -8.56 1.84
N ARG A 33 -22.32 -9.42 2.86
CA ARG A 33 -23.64 -9.96 3.26
C ARG A 33 -24.57 -8.86 3.74
N ILE A 34 -24.05 -7.87 4.46
CA ILE A 34 -24.80 -6.69 4.89
C ILE A 34 -25.21 -5.85 3.67
N LEU A 35 -24.28 -5.58 2.75
CA LEU A 35 -24.54 -4.83 1.52
C LEU A 35 -25.64 -5.49 0.67
N TRP A 36 -25.57 -6.81 0.53
CA TRP A 36 -26.52 -7.62 -0.24
C TRP A 36 -27.90 -7.73 0.43
N CYS A 37 -27.94 -7.94 1.75
CA CYS A 37 -29.21 -7.89 2.48
C CYS A 37 -29.83 -6.48 2.47
N GLY A 38 -28.99 -5.44 2.45
CA GLY A 38 -29.41 -4.04 2.34
C GLY A 38 -29.94 -3.69 0.96
N SER A 39 -29.34 -4.20 -0.12
CA SER A 39 -29.77 -3.93 -1.50
C SER A 39 -31.18 -4.46 -1.78
N GLY A 40 -31.61 -5.54 -1.12
CA GLY A 40 -32.99 -6.02 -1.19
C GLY A 40 -34.05 -5.00 -0.73
N LYS A 41 -33.66 -3.97 0.03
CA LYS A 41 -34.52 -2.83 0.42
C LYS A 41 -34.51 -1.67 -0.59
N PHE A 42 -33.54 -1.65 -1.51
CA PHE A 42 -33.32 -0.61 -2.53
C PHE A 42 -33.34 -1.22 -3.94
N GLU A 43 -34.33 -2.07 -4.23
CA GLU A 43 -34.55 -2.68 -5.57
C GLU A 43 -33.34 -3.46 -6.13
N GLY A 44 -32.48 -3.97 -5.24
CA GLY A 44 -31.28 -4.73 -5.60
C GLY A 44 -30.09 -3.86 -6.02
N SER A 45 -30.18 -2.53 -5.94
CA SER A 45 -29.13 -1.62 -6.40
C SER A 45 -28.22 -1.14 -5.27
N PHE A 46 -26.92 -1.05 -5.57
CA PHE A 46 -25.93 -0.33 -4.78
C PHE A 46 -25.48 0.88 -5.60
N SER A 47 -26.00 2.06 -5.27
CA SER A 47 -25.79 3.31 -6.03
C SER A 47 -24.42 3.94 -5.77
N HIS A 48 -23.35 3.21 -6.08
CA HIS A 48 -21.98 3.70 -5.99
C HIS A 48 -21.14 3.14 -7.14
N GLY A 49 -20.38 4.01 -7.79
CA GLY A 49 -19.51 3.64 -8.91
C GLY A 49 -18.86 4.88 -9.52
N PHE A 50 -17.67 4.70 -10.08
CA PHE A 50 -16.96 5.72 -10.86
C PHE A 50 -17.02 5.38 -12.35
N THR A 51 -16.91 6.40 -13.22
CA THR A 51 -16.97 6.26 -14.68
C THR A 51 -15.98 5.24 -15.25
N TYR A 52 -14.81 5.06 -14.61
CA TYR A 52 -13.77 4.14 -15.04
C TYR A 52 -13.67 2.84 -14.21
N SER A 53 -14.70 2.53 -13.41
CA SER A 53 -14.71 1.30 -12.60
C SER A 53 -14.72 0.05 -13.48
N GLY A 54 -13.75 -0.83 -13.29
CA GLY A 54 -13.71 -2.12 -14.00
C GLY A 54 -13.26 -2.04 -15.46
N ILE A 55 -12.60 -0.95 -15.88
CA ILE A 55 -12.03 -0.88 -17.24
C ILE A 55 -10.95 -1.95 -17.42
N LEU A 56 -11.04 -2.69 -18.53
CA LEU A 56 -10.24 -3.90 -18.78
C LEU A 56 -8.72 -3.64 -18.83
N TYR A 57 -8.32 -2.46 -19.30
CA TYR A 57 -6.91 -2.06 -19.35
C TYR A 57 -6.25 -2.09 -17.97
N HIS A 58 -6.88 -1.48 -16.96
CA HIS A 58 -6.38 -1.48 -15.59
C HIS A 58 -6.32 -2.90 -14.99
N VAL A 59 -7.32 -3.74 -15.29
CA VAL A 59 -7.35 -5.12 -14.80
C VAL A 59 -6.17 -5.92 -15.36
N PHE A 60 -5.87 -5.78 -16.65
CA PHE A 60 -4.74 -6.46 -17.27
C PHE A 60 -3.40 -6.04 -16.65
N VAL A 61 -3.19 -4.73 -16.52
CA VAL A 61 -1.99 -4.15 -15.91
C VAL A 61 -1.79 -4.62 -14.47
N ALA A 62 -2.87 -4.65 -13.67
CA ALA A 62 -2.83 -5.13 -12.30
C ALA A 62 -2.50 -6.63 -12.19
N LEU A 63 -3.05 -7.46 -13.08
CA LEU A 63 -2.78 -8.89 -13.11
C LEU A 63 -1.32 -9.18 -13.46
N GLU A 64 -0.76 -8.48 -14.44
CA GLU A 64 0.66 -8.60 -14.79
C GLU A 64 1.56 -8.15 -13.65
N ALA A 65 1.21 -7.07 -12.93
CA ALA A 65 1.96 -6.65 -11.75
C ALA A 65 1.95 -7.71 -10.64
N ILE A 66 0.77 -8.29 -10.34
CA ILE A 66 0.64 -9.38 -9.35
C ILE A 66 1.47 -10.59 -9.76
N LYS A 67 1.48 -10.93 -11.05
CA LYS A 67 2.28 -12.03 -11.60
C LYS A 67 3.77 -11.77 -11.39
N ILE A 68 4.26 -10.59 -11.74
CA ILE A 68 5.66 -10.19 -11.51
C ILE A 68 6.02 -10.26 -10.01
N TYR A 69 5.14 -9.79 -9.13
CA TYR A 69 5.39 -9.84 -7.67
C TYR A 69 5.51 -11.27 -7.13
N LYS A 70 4.74 -12.20 -7.68
CA LYS A 70 4.82 -13.63 -7.34
C LYS A 70 6.07 -14.27 -7.93
N GLU A 71 6.35 -14.06 -9.22
CA GLU A 71 7.50 -14.63 -9.92
C GLU A 71 8.84 -14.21 -9.28
N ARG A 72 8.95 -12.95 -8.86
CA ARG A 72 10.15 -12.42 -8.21
C ARG A 72 10.20 -12.67 -6.70
N ASN A 73 9.15 -13.27 -6.12
CA ASN A 73 9.01 -13.51 -4.69
C ASN A 73 9.31 -12.25 -3.83
N ILE A 74 8.71 -11.12 -4.22
CA ILE A 74 9.00 -9.80 -3.64
C ILE A 74 8.79 -9.79 -2.12
N ILE A 75 7.79 -10.53 -1.61
CA ILE A 75 7.48 -10.57 -0.17
C ILE A 75 8.66 -11.14 0.63
N GLU A 76 9.29 -12.23 0.16
CA GLU A 76 10.44 -12.81 0.86
C GLU A 76 11.69 -11.94 0.73
N GLN A 77 11.89 -11.29 -0.42
CA GLN A 77 12.97 -10.31 -0.58
C GLN A 77 12.81 -9.14 0.40
N VAL A 78 11.61 -8.61 0.54
CA VAL A 78 11.28 -7.54 1.50
C VAL A 78 11.59 -7.99 2.93
N LYS A 79 11.15 -9.19 3.33
CA LYS A 79 11.45 -9.75 4.66
C LYS A 79 12.94 -9.95 4.91
N SER A 80 13.70 -10.31 3.87
CA SER A 80 15.15 -10.51 3.97
C SER A 80 15.91 -9.20 4.10
N ILE A 81 15.47 -8.13 3.42
CA ILE A 81 16.22 -6.87 3.31
C ILE A 81 15.76 -5.86 4.38
N SER A 82 14.50 -5.91 4.82
CA SER A 82 13.96 -4.96 5.80
C SER A 82 14.79 -4.84 7.09
N PRO A 83 15.33 -5.92 7.69
CA PRO A 83 16.11 -5.79 8.92
C PRO A 83 17.38 -4.95 8.72
N ILE A 84 18.02 -5.05 7.55
CA ILE A 84 19.23 -4.29 7.23
C ILE A 84 18.94 -2.79 7.24
N LEU A 85 17.82 -2.38 6.62
CA LEU A 85 17.37 -0.99 6.61
C LEU A 85 17.03 -0.51 8.04
N GLN A 86 16.28 -1.33 8.78
CA GLN A 86 15.84 -1.01 10.14
C GLN A 86 17.03 -0.85 11.10
N ASP A 87 18.01 -1.75 11.04
CA ASP A 87 19.20 -1.71 11.88
C ASP A 87 20.12 -0.54 11.51
N GLY A 88 20.23 -0.23 10.21
CA GLY A 88 20.95 0.95 9.73
C GLY A 88 20.38 2.25 10.29
N ILE A 89 19.04 2.37 10.34
CA ILE A 89 18.38 3.56 10.87
C ILE A 89 18.50 3.63 12.40
N LYS A 90 18.40 2.51 13.10
CA LYS A 90 18.62 2.45 14.56
C LYS A 90 20.03 2.88 14.96
N ALA A 91 21.04 2.71 14.11
CA ALA A 91 22.39 3.21 14.38
C ALA A 91 22.44 4.74 14.58
N PHE A 92 21.50 5.48 14.00
CA PHE A 92 21.40 6.94 14.14
C PHE A 92 20.61 7.40 15.37
N SER A 93 20.10 6.47 16.20
CA SER A 93 19.29 6.81 17.39
C SER A 93 20.02 7.63 18.44
N ASN A 94 21.36 7.63 18.43
CA ASN A 94 22.18 8.42 19.36
C ASN A 94 22.39 9.86 18.88
N SER A 95 21.80 10.27 17.75
CA SER A 95 21.91 11.63 17.24
C SER A 95 20.97 12.58 18.00
N PRO A 96 21.46 13.74 18.50
CA PRO A 96 20.65 14.71 19.24
C PRO A 96 19.58 15.43 18.40
N ILE A 97 19.53 15.15 17.09
CA ILE A 97 18.55 15.74 16.16
C ILE A 97 17.38 14.79 15.92
N ILE A 98 17.59 13.48 16.10
CA ILE A 98 16.61 12.46 15.75
C ILE A 98 15.80 12.11 17.00
N GLY A 99 14.48 12.18 16.87
CA GLY A 99 13.53 11.79 17.90
C GLY A 99 13.13 10.33 17.77
N GLU A 100 11.87 10.11 17.35
CA GLU A 100 11.25 8.78 17.29
C GLU A 100 11.34 8.15 15.89
N PHE A 101 11.47 6.84 15.86
CA PHE A 101 11.43 6.02 14.65
C PHE A 101 10.14 5.19 14.60
N CYS A 102 9.53 5.13 13.43
CA CYS A 102 8.44 4.19 13.14
C CYS A 102 8.82 3.41 11.89
N ASP A 103 9.00 2.10 12.02
CA ASP A 103 9.43 1.24 10.92
C ASP A 103 8.44 0.09 10.68
N LEU A 104 8.20 -0.23 9.41
CA LEU A 104 7.41 -1.38 8.97
C LEU A 104 7.91 -1.87 7.61
N GLY A 105 8.64 -3.00 7.61
CA GLY A 105 9.19 -3.56 6.38
C GLY A 105 10.21 -2.60 5.74
N LEU A 106 9.97 -2.19 4.50
CA LEU A 106 10.81 -1.22 3.78
C LEU A 106 10.33 0.24 3.93
N VAL A 107 9.38 0.50 4.82
CA VAL A 107 8.90 1.86 5.11
C VAL A 107 9.43 2.28 6.47
N VAL A 108 10.10 3.43 6.53
CA VAL A 108 10.59 4.00 7.79
C VAL A 108 10.28 5.49 7.84
N GLY A 109 9.69 5.92 8.95
CA GLY A 109 9.48 7.31 9.31
C GLY A 109 10.45 7.72 10.42
N VAL A 110 11.07 8.89 10.25
CA VAL A 110 11.95 9.49 11.24
C VAL A 110 11.36 10.84 11.66
N SER A 111 11.15 11.01 12.96
CA SER A 111 10.78 12.29 13.55
C SER A 111 12.04 13.05 13.98
N LEU A 112 12.09 14.35 13.72
CA LEU A 112 13.21 15.21 14.11
C LEU A 112 12.82 16.05 15.32
N GLN A 113 13.66 16.08 16.37
CA GLN A 113 13.35 16.77 17.63
C GLN A 113 13.37 18.30 17.51
N THR A 114 14.12 18.85 16.56
CA THR A 114 14.32 20.31 16.44
C THR A 114 13.38 20.96 15.42
N ILE A 115 12.65 20.18 14.64
CA ILE A 115 11.76 20.69 13.60
C ILE A 115 10.51 19.79 13.55
N ASN A 116 9.31 20.35 13.73
CA ASN A 116 8.01 19.66 13.69
C ASN A 116 7.65 19.04 12.30
N HIS A 117 8.64 18.66 11.49
CA HIS A 117 8.47 18.04 10.18
C HIS A 117 8.94 16.58 10.21
N VAL A 118 8.03 15.66 9.86
CA VAL A 118 8.34 14.25 9.62
C VAL A 118 9.01 14.13 8.26
N VAL A 119 10.20 13.52 8.19
CA VAL A 119 10.89 13.24 6.93
C VAL A 119 10.77 11.74 6.64
N ILE A 120 10.11 11.40 5.54
CA ILE A 120 9.98 10.02 5.05
C ILE A 120 11.10 9.76 4.06
N TYR A 121 12.02 8.85 4.40
CA TYR A 121 13.10 8.45 3.50
C TYR A 121 12.66 7.23 2.67
N PHE A 122 12.67 7.37 1.35
CA PHE A 122 12.56 6.24 0.42
C PHE A 122 13.96 5.95 -0.13
N HIS A 123 14.53 4.80 0.22
CA HIS A 123 15.76 4.33 -0.42
C HIS A 123 15.39 3.76 -1.80
N GLN A 124 15.56 4.54 -2.86
CA GLN A 124 15.57 3.99 -4.22
C GLN A 124 16.96 3.41 -4.50
N SER A 125 17.04 2.09 -4.55
CA SER A 125 18.19 1.40 -5.15
C SER A 125 18.03 1.49 -6.67
N GLY A 126 18.97 2.20 -7.32
CA GLY A 126 19.07 2.29 -8.77
C GLY A 126 19.49 1.00 -9.44
#